data_AF-A0AA37PHQ6-F1
#
_entry.id   AF-A0AA37PHQ6-F1
#
_cell.length_a   1.000
_cell.length_b   1.000
_cell.length_c   1.000
_cell.angle_alpha   90.00
_cell.angle_beta   90.00
_cell.angle_gamma   90.00
#
_symmetry.space_group_name_H-M   'P 1'
#
loop_
_entity.id
_entity.type
_entity.pdbx_description
1 polymer ?
#
loop_
_entity_poly.entity_id
_entity_poly.type
_entity_poly.pdbx_seq_one_letter_code
_entity_poly.pdbx_strand_id
1 'polypeptide(L)'
;MKFSAALTVLAIPLAQCHYIFSQLIVNGNAVGGDYTYMRKNSNSYNPSFTDEIVNSPELRCNKGATTGTAQTYTVAAGSNIGFKLWYNEFIEHPGPGFVYMSKVSGSLNGYDGSGDWFKVYETGLCGDRIEFTIPNRIPPGDYLVRVEHIGLHEAHVGKAQFHMECAHLKITGSGGGAPGPLVKIPGIYKATDPGIAYNKWTNSPAQYVMPGPQVWVDNGSSSPPPSAPPPSSGGSGAPLYGQCGGQGWTGPTTCAQVTCKVTNEWYSQCV
;
A
#
# COMPACT_ATOMS: atom_id res chain seq x y z
N MET A 1 52.56 -22.41 -41.54
CA MET A 1 51.90 -22.33 -40.22
C MET A 1 50.55 -21.65 -40.42
N LYS A 2 49.44 -22.36 -40.25
CA LYS A 2 48.08 -21.80 -40.39
C LYS A 2 47.64 -21.33 -39.00
N PHE A 3 47.51 -20.03 -38.81
CA PHE A 3 46.94 -19.46 -37.58
C PHE A 3 45.41 -19.38 -37.75
N SER A 4 44.69 -20.26 -37.06
CA SER A 4 43.25 -20.12 -36.87
C SER A 4 43.00 -19.18 -35.69
N ALA A 5 42.49 -17.98 -35.96
CA ALA A 5 42.00 -17.09 -34.91
C ALA A 5 40.62 -17.58 -34.45
N ALA A 6 40.54 -18.07 -33.21
CA ALA A 6 39.27 -18.41 -32.57
C ALA A 6 38.59 -17.11 -32.12
N LEU A 7 37.46 -16.77 -32.75
CA LEU A 7 36.63 -15.64 -32.36
C LEU A 7 35.80 -16.02 -31.13
N THR A 8 36.22 -15.58 -29.95
CA THR A 8 35.46 -15.75 -28.71
C THR A 8 34.33 -14.73 -28.68
N VAL A 9 33.09 -15.15 -28.95
CA VAL A 9 31.90 -14.30 -28.78
C VAL A 9 31.63 -14.17 -27.29
N LEU A 10 31.96 -13.01 -26.70
CA LEU A 10 31.48 -12.64 -25.37
C LEU A 10 29.96 -12.42 -25.47
N ALA A 11 29.17 -13.38 -24.99
CA ALA A 11 27.77 -13.16 -24.71
C ALA A 11 27.67 -12.28 -23.45
N ILE A 12 27.38 -10.99 -23.63
CA ILE A 12 27.04 -10.11 -22.52
C ILE A 12 25.65 -10.56 -22.04
N PRO A 13 25.48 -10.99 -20.78
CA PRO A 13 24.14 -11.22 -20.25
C PRO A 13 23.40 -9.87 -20.29
N LEU A 14 22.30 -9.81 -21.04
CA LEU A 14 21.34 -8.73 -20.89
C LEU A 14 20.80 -8.85 -19.46
N ALA A 15 21.22 -7.95 -18.57
CA ALA A 15 20.62 -7.81 -17.25
C ALA A 15 19.16 -7.38 -17.47
N GLN A 16 18.25 -8.35 -17.39
CA GLN A 16 16.83 -8.11 -17.56
C GLN A 16 16.24 -7.86 -16.17
N CYS A 17 16.12 -6.59 -15.80
CA CYS A 17 15.72 -6.13 -14.46
C CYS A 17 14.21 -6.26 -14.18
N HIS A 18 13.61 -7.37 -14.60
CA HIS A 18 12.18 -7.64 -14.51
C HIS A 18 11.90 -8.60 -13.35
N TYR A 19 10.89 -8.29 -12.53
CA TYR A 19 10.59 -9.03 -11.31
C TYR A 19 9.08 -9.09 -11.05
N ILE A 20 8.68 -10.03 -10.20
CA ILE A 20 7.30 -10.34 -9.84
C ILE A 20 7.17 -10.59 -8.34
N PHE A 21 6.17 -10.00 -7.70
CA PHE A 21 5.83 -10.28 -6.31
C PHE A 21 5.06 -11.61 -6.24
N SER A 22 5.68 -12.64 -5.66
CA SER A 22 5.15 -14.00 -5.73
C SER A 22 4.80 -14.60 -4.37
N GLN A 23 5.32 -14.05 -3.28
CA GLN A 23 5.19 -14.64 -1.96
C GLN A 23 4.99 -13.57 -0.88
N LEU A 24 4.21 -13.91 0.15
CA LEU A 24 4.01 -13.04 1.31
C LEU A 24 5.15 -13.19 2.31
N ILE A 25 5.51 -12.08 2.94
CA ILE A 25 6.30 -12.01 4.17
C ILE A 25 5.35 -11.58 5.29
N VAL A 26 5.38 -12.26 6.42
CA VAL A 26 4.57 -11.92 7.60
C VAL A 26 5.49 -11.88 8.80
N ASN A 27 5.56 -10.71 9.44
CA ASN A 27 6.46 -10.43 10.57
C ASN A 27 7.91 -10.90 10.29
N GLY A 28 8.43 -10.52 9.12
CA GLY A 28 9.79 -10.83 8.68
C GLY A 28 10.01 -12.25 8.12
N ASN A 29 9.00 -13.12 8.12
CA ASN A 29 9.14 -14.50 7.64
C ASN A 29 8.35 -14.72 6.34
N ALA A 30 8.97 -15.32 5.33
CA ALA A 30 8.27 -15.77 4.14
C ALA A 30 7.27 -16.89 4.49
N VAL A 31 6.02 -16.78 4.04
CA VAL A 31 4.96 -17.75 4.34
C VAL A 31 4.42 -18.40 3.06
N GLY A 32 4.10 -19.69 3.15
CA GLY A 32 3.72 -20.50 1.98
C GLY A 32 4.89 -20.69 1.01
N GLY A 33 4.61 -21.17 -0.20
CA GLY A 33 5.50 -21.05 -1.36
C GLY A 33 5.01 -19.97 -2.32
N ASP A 34 5.71 -19.79 -3.44
CA ASP A 34 5.26 -18.84 -4.46
C ASP A 34 3.84 -19.14 -4.95
N TYR A 35 3.05 -18.09 -5.15
CA TYR A 35 1.64 -18.12 -5.53
C TYR A 35 0.71 -18.89 -4.57
N THR A 36 1.17 -19.26 -3.36
CA THR A 36 0.28 -19.90 -2.38
C THR A 36 -0.85 -18.95 -1.96
N TYR A 37 -0.49 -17.70 -1.67
CA TYR A 37 -1.42 -16.65 -1.25
C TYR A 37 -1.52 -15.49 -2.23
N MET A 38 -0.80 -15.57 -3.35
CA MET A 38 -0.76 -14.55 -4.40
C MET A 38 -1.36 -15.11 -5.69
N ARG A 39 -2.17 -14.31 -6.39
CA ARG A 39 -2.73 -14.71 -7.68
C ARG A 39 -1.62 -14.84 -8.70
N LYS A 40 -1.55 -16.01 -9.33
CA LYS A 40 -0.64 -16.25 -10.45
C LYS A 40 -1.16 -15.54 -11.69
N ASN A 41 -0.30 -14.78 -12.35
CA ASN A 41 -0.59 -14.10 -13.61
C ASN A 41 0.10 -14.82 -14.80
N SER A 42 -0.20 -14.39 -16.03
CA SER A 42 0.40 -14.93 -17.25
C SER A 42 1.50 -14.03 -17.85
N ASN A 43 1.71 -12.82 -17.31
CA ASN A 43 2.80 -11.93 -17.72
C ASN A 43 4.17 -12.33 -17.16
N SER A 44 4.19 -13.27 -16.19
CA SER A 44 5.41 -13.72 -15.50
C SER A 44 6.12 -12.51 -14.87
N TYR A 45 7.45 -12.47 -14.93
CA TYR A 45 8.26 -11.36 -14.43
C TYR A 45 8.14 -10.07 -15.27
N ASN A 46 7.51 -10.08 -16.45
CA ASN A 46 7.46 -8.90 -17.31
C ASN A 46 6.53 -7.82 -16.74
N PRO A 47 6.90 -6.54 -16.88
CA PRO A 47 6.02 -5.44 -16.54
C PRO A 47 4.83 -5.35 -17.51
N SER A 48 3.80 -4.64 -17.11
CA SER A 48 2.83 -4.06 -18.05
C SER A 48 3.16 -2.60 -18.32
N PHE A 49 2.91 -2.13 -19.54
CA PHE A 49 3.20 -0.76 -19.96
C PHE A 49 1.99 0.16 -19.84
N THR A 50 2.25 1.46 -19.77
CA THR A 50 1.24 2.47 -19.45
C THR A 50 0.08 2.48 -20.45
N ASP A 51 0.36 2.35 -21.75
CA ASP A 51 -0.63 2.39 -22.83
C ASP A 51 -1.59 1.19 -22.82
N GLU A 52 -1.11 0.02 -22.41
CA GLU A 52 -1.94 -1.18 -22.30
C GLU A 52 -2.69 -1.29 -20.97
N ILE A 53 -2.13 -0.79 -19.86
CA ILE A 53 -2.59 -1.19 -18.53
C ILE A 53 -3.51 -0.20 -17.84
N VAL A 54 -3.32 1.12 -17.99
CA VAL A 54 -3.96 2.12 -17.10
C VAL A 54 -5.49 2.12 -17.17
N ASN A 55 -6.05 1.73 -18.31
CA ASN A 55 -7.50 1.62 -18.54
C ASN A 55 -8.01 0.16 -18.54
N SER A 56 -7.14 -0.81 -18.29
CA SER A 56 -7.46 -2.24 -18.35
C SER A 56 -7.87 -2.78 -16.99
N PRO A 57 -8.86 -3.70 -16.91
CA PRO A 57 -9.14 -4.47 -15.70
C PRO A 57 -7.92 -5.21 -15.14
N GLU A 58 -6.96 -5.57 -15.99
CA GLU A 58 -5.72 -6.24 -15.62
C GLU A 58 -4.83 -5.38 -14.70
N LEU A 59 -5.04 -4.05 -14.64
CA LEU A 59 -4.34 -3.15 -13.69
C LEU A 59 -4.54 -3.58 -12.23
N ARG A 60 -5.65 -4.26 -11.92
CA ARG A 60 -5.95 -4.74 -10.57
C ARG A 60 -4.91 -5.72 -10.07
N CYS A 61 -4.64 -6.79 -10.82
CA CYS A 61 -3.88 -7.95 -10.32
C CYS A 61 -2.87 -8.54 -11.31
N ASN A 62 -2.50 -7.78 -12.36
CA ASN A 62 -1.67 -8.21 -13.50
C ASN A 62 -2.43 -9.04 -14.55
N LYS A 63 -1.85 -9.06 -15.75
CA LYS A 63 -2.36 -9.72 -16.94
C LYS A 63 -2.60 -11.21 -16.72
N GLY A 64 -3.83 -11.65 -16.93
CA GLY A 64 -4.23 -13.05 -16.84
C GLY A 64 -4.31 -13.60 -15.42
N ALA A 65 -4.28 -12.73 -14.40
CA ALA A 65 -4.53 -13.15 -13.03
C ALA A 65 -6.02 -13.45 -12.82
N THR A 66 -6.35 -14.71 -12.53
CA THR A 66 -7.73 -15.15 -12.32
C THR A 66 -8.06 -15.33 -10.84
N THR A 67 -9.34 -15.25 -10.51
CA THR A 67 -9.85 -15.51 -9.16
C THR A 67 -9.76 -17.01 -8.82
N GLY A 68 -9.78 -17.36 -7.54
CA GLY A 68 -9.78 -18.76 -7.08
C GLY A 68 -8.43 -19.51 -7.21
N THR A 69 -7.37 -18.83 -7.63
CA THR A 69 -6.03 -19.42 -7.81
C THR A 69 -5.14 -19.35 -6.57
N ALA A 70 -5.50 -18.52 -5.58
CA ALA A 70 -4.74 -18.29 -4.36
C ALA A 70 -5.54 -18.74 -3.13
N GLN A 71 -4.84 -19.23 -2.11
CA GLN A 71 -5.40 -19.46 -0.79
C GLN A 71 -5.46 -18.15 -0.01
N THR A 72 -6.27 -18.11 1.05
CA THR A 72 -6.35 -16.94 1.94
C THR A 72 -5.47 -17.11 3.18
N TYR A 73 -4.58 -16.16 3.43
CA TYR A 73 -3.78 -16.13 4.66
C TYR A 73 -4.48 -15.32 5.75
N THR A 74 -4.67 -15.90 6.94
CA THR A 74 -5.29 -15.19 8.08
C THR A 74 -4.21 -14.46 8.89
N VAL A 75 -4.39 -13.16 9.12
CA VAL A 75 -3.44 -12.32 9.83
C VAL A 75 -4.13 -11.26 10.69
N ALA A 76 -3.53 -10.90 11.82
CA ALA A 76 -4.06 -9.86 12.69
C ALA A 76 -3.72 -8.46 12.19
N ALA A 77 -4.63 -7.50 12.38
CA ALA A 77 -4.30 -6.08 12.30
C ALA A 77 -3.08 -5.75 13.18
N GLY A 78 -2.24 -4.81 12.73
CA GLY A 78 -0.96 -4.50 13.38
C GLY A 78 0.20 -5.43 13.01
N SER A 79 -0.03 -6.53 12.28
CA SER A 79 1.07 -7.36 11.78
C SER A 79 1.80 -6.65 10.64
N ASN A 80 3.10 -6.91 10.52
CA ASN A 80 3.90 -6.47 9.39
C ASN A 80 3.71 -7.45 8.21
N ILE A 81 3.41 -6.91 7.04
CA ILE A 81 3.25 -7.62 5.77
C ILE A 81 4.28 -7.10 4.78
N GLY A 82 4.94 -8.01 4.09
CA GLY A 82 5.82 -7.73 2.98
C GLY A 82 5.49 -8.56 1.75
N PHE A 83 6.03 -8.14 0.62
CA PHE A 83 5.89 -8.85 -0.66
C PHE A 83 7.28 -9.21 -1.17
N LYS A 84 7.54 -10.51 -1.21
CA LYS A 84 8.81 -11.06 -1.66
C LYS A 84 8.77 -11.27 -3.17
N LEU A 85 9.87 -10.91 -3.82
CA LEU A 85 10.09 -11.19 -5.23
C LEU A 85 10.51 -12.65 -5.45
N TRP A 86 10.11 -13.18 -6.60
CA TRP A 86 10.52 -14.50 -7.06
C TRP A 86 12.06 -14.59 -7.16
N TYR A 87 12.64 -15.78 -6.96
CA TYR A 87 14.10 -16.05 -6.95
C TYR A 87 14.93 -15.22 -5.95
N ASN A 88 14.31 -14.59 -4.95
CA ASN A 88 14.98 -13.67 -4.01
C ASN A 88 15.63 -12.47 -4.73
N GLU A 89 15.04 -12.03 -5.83
CA GLU A 89 15.43 -10.81 -6.53
C GLU A 89 15.13 -9.55 -5.71
N PHE A 90 15.62 -8.41 -6.19
CA PHE A 90 15.37 -7.09 -5.63
C PHE A 90 14.54 -6.22 -6.59
N ILE A 91 13.97 -5.14 -6.07
CA ILE A 91 13.42 -4.09 -6.92
C ILE A 91 14.61 -3.33 -7.54
N GLU A 92 14.86 -3.58 -8.83
CA GLU A 92 16.02 -3.04 -9.54
C GLU A 92 15.73 -1.74 -10.31
N HIS A 93 14.45 -1.36 -10.42
CA HIS A 93 14.07 -0.11 -11.10
C HIS A 93 13.78 1.00 -10.10
N PRO A 94 14.17 2.26 -10.41
CA PRO A 94 13.77 3.40 -9.61
C PRO A 94 12.29 3.66 -9.79
N GLY A 95 11.57 3.83 -8.68
CA GLY A 95 10.13 3.95 -8.70
C GLY A 95 9.51 3.94 -7.30
N PRO A 96 8.27 4.41 -7.17
CA PRO A 96 7.51 4.22 -5.94
C PRO A 96 6.89 2.82 -5.88
N GLY A 97 6.77 2.32 -4.67
CA GLY A 97 5.94 1.17 -4.31
C GLY A 97 4.63 1.63 -3.68
N PHE A 98 3.57 0.84 -3.87
CA PHE A 98 2.26 1.07 -3.29
C PHE A 98 1.66 -0.23 -2.77
N VAL A 99 0.83 -0.12 -1.74
CA VAL A 99 -0.09 -1.19 -1.35
C VAL A 99 -1.50 -0.63 -1.27
N TYR A 100 -2.42 -1.31 -1.94
CA TYR A 100 -3.85 -1.03 -1.90
C TYR A 100 -4.59 -2.23 -1.34
N MET A 101 -5.69 -1.97 -0.64
CA MET A 101 -6.55 -3.01 -0.09
C MET A 101 -7.99 -2.78 -0.54
N SER A 102 -8.69 -3.88 -0.84
CA SER A 102 -10.11 -3.88 -1.17
C SER A 102 -10.84 -4.91 -0.34
N LYS A 103 -11.81 -4.45 0.46
CA LYS A 103 -12.60 -5.31 1.34
C LYS A 103 -13.62 -6.11 0.51
N VAL A 104 -13.74 -7.39 0.80
CA VAL A 104 -14.67 -8.30 0.13
C VAL A 104 -15.89 -8.53 1.01
N SER A 105 -17.09 -8.39 0.44
CA SER A 105 -18.35 -8.70 1.13
C SER A 105 -18.75 -10.17 1.02
N GLY A 106 -18.18 -10.90 0.06
CA GLY A 106 -18.35 -12.34 -0.17
C GLY A 106 -17.01 -13.08 -0.17
N SER A 107 -16.86 -14.07 -1.07
CA SER A 107 -15.64 -14.88 -1.16
C SER A 107 -14.55 -14.22 -2.01
N LEU A 108 -13.32 -14.22 -1.48
CA LEU A 108 -12.11 -13.83 -2.23
C LEU A 108 -11.87 -14.66 -3.50
N ASN A 109 -12.36 -15.90 -3.54
CA ASN A 109 -12.21 -16.80 -4.69
C ASN A 109 -13.07 -16.39 -5.90
N GLY A 110 -14.11 -15.59 -5.69
CA GLY A 110 -14.95 -15.05 -6.78
C GLY A 110 -14.76 -13.56 -7.03
N TYR A 111 -13.93 -12.88 -6.23
CA TYR A 111 -13.84 -11.42 -6.27
C TYR A 111 -12.76 -10.92 -7.24
N ASP A 112 -13.16 -10.26 -8.32
CA ASP A 112 -12.26 -9.76 -9.38
C ASP A 112 -11.58 -8.42 -9.05
N GLY A 113 -11.87 -7.81 -7.89
CA GLY A 113 -11.32 -6.50 -7.51
C GLY A 113 -12.11 -5.30 -8.05
N SER A 114 -13.34 -5.47 -8.52
CA SER A 114 -14.20 -4.38 -9.02
C SER A 114 -14.80 -3.45 -7.96
N GLY A 115 -14.68 -3.81 -6.68
CA GLY A 115 -15.11 -2.99 -5.55
C GLY A 115 -14.20 -1.80 -5.30
N ASP A 116 -14.31 -1.23 -4.10
CA ASP A 116 -13.56 -0.04 -3.71
C ASP A 116 -12.18 -0.41 -3.17
N TRP A 117 -11.20 0.41 -3.51
CA TRP A 117 -9.81 0.30 -3.07
C TRP A 117 -9.43 1.51 -2.24
N PHE A 118 -8.56 1.31 -1.26
CA PHE A 118 -7.87 2.39 -0.54
C PHE A 118 -6.38 2.08 -0.47
N LYS A 119 -5.56 3.12 -0.48
CA LYS A 119 -4.11 3.00 -0.32
C LYS A 119 -3.78 2.84 1.16
N VAL A 120 -2.94 1.88 1.52
CA VAL A 120 -2.47 1.67 2.91
C VAL A 120 -0.99 1.94 3.09
N TYR A 121 -0.25 2.03 1.98
CA TYR A 121 1.19 2.25 2.00
C TYR A 121 1.66 2.85 0.68
N GLU A 122 2.68 3.69 0.77
CA GLU A 122 3.49 4.10 -0.37
C GLU A 122 4.95 4.32 0.04
N THR A 123 5.87 4.13 -0.90
CA THR A 123 7.29 4.45 -0.73
C THR A 123 7.68 5.66 -1.57
N GLY A 124 8.81 6.28 -1.21
CA GLY A 124 9.53 7.17 -2.12
C GLY A 124 10.10 6.44 -3.34
N LEU A 125 10.89 7.15 -4.14
CA LEU A 125 11.48 6.65 -5.39
C LEU A 125 12.64 5.64 -5.21
N CYS A 126 13.04 5.42 -3.96
CA CYS A 126 14.15 4.55 -3.59
C CYS A 126 13.62 3.60 -2.52
N GLY A 127 13.52 2.32 -2.86
CA GLY A 127 13.10 1.24 -1.96
C GLY A 127 13.37 -0.10 -2.62
N ASP A 128 13.99 -1.02 -1.88
CA ASP A 128 14.30 -2.37 -2.33
C ASP A 128 13.22 -3.39 -1.92
N ARG A 129 12.28 -2.96 -1.06
CA ARG A 129 11.21 -3.77 -0.50
C ARG A 129 9.92 -2.99 -0.33
N ILE A 130 8.79 -3.69 -0.45
CA ILE A 130 7.46 -3.16 -0.11
C ILE A 130 6.97 -3.92 1.10
N GLU A 131 7.09 -3.28 2.26
CA GLU A 131 6.67 -3.82 3.56
C GLU A 131 5.91 -2.74 4.34
N PHE A 132 4.80 -3.12 4.95
CA PHE A 132 3.94 -2.20 5.70
C PHE A 132 3.31 -2.90 6.91
N THR A 133 2.91 -2.10 7.90
CA THR A 133 2.12 -2.60 9.02
C THR A 133 0.64 -2.44 8.70
N ILE A 134 -0.15 -3.52 8.84
CA ILE A 134 -1.60 -3.46 8.66
C ILE A 134 -2.16 -2.46 9.69
N PRO A 135 -2.94 -1.44 9.29
CA PRO A 135 -3.49 -0.47 10.23
C PRO A 135 -4.33 -1.13 11.33
N ASN A 136 -4.14 -0.73 12.58
CA ASN A 136 -4.74 -1.41 13.73
C ASN A 136 -6.28 -1.39 13.72
N ARG A 137 -6.90 -0.30 13.23
CA ARG A 137 -8.36 -0.17 13.17
C ARG A 137 -8.96 -0.59 11.84
N ILE A 138 -8.21 -1.27 10.96
CA ILE A 138 -8.78 -1.81 9.71
C ILE A 138 -9.97 -2.73 10.04
N PRO A 139 -11.14 -2.57 9.38
CA PRO A 139 -12.27 -3.44 9.63
C PRO A 139 -11.92 -4.92 9.40
N PRO A 140 -12.19 -5.85 10.32
CA PRO A 140 -11.87 -7.27 10.13
C PRO A 140 -12.67 -7.86 8.96
N GLY A 141 -12.08 -8.81 8.23
CA GLY A 141 -12.72 -9.49 7.10
C GLY A 141 -11.73 -9.84 5.99
N ASP A 142 -12.26 -10.28 4.86
CA ASP A 142 -11.46 -10.69 3.72
C ASP A 142 -11.07 -9.49 2.83
N TYR A 143 -9.82 -9.46 2.39
CA TYR A 143 -9.23 -8.39 1.60
C TYR A 143 -8.42 -8.94 0.43
N LEU A 144 -8.66 -8.35 -0.74
CA LEU A 144 -7.73 -8.43 -1.86
C LEU A 144 -6.69 -7.33 -1.66
N VAL A 145 -5.42 -7.71 -1.59
CA VAL A 145 -4.31 -6.80 -1.29
C VAL A 145 -3.42 -6.71 -2.51
N ARG A 146 -3.36 -5.54 -3.13
CA ARG A 146 -2.60 -5.27 -4.34
C ARG A 146 -1.28 -4.59 -3.95
N VAL A 147 -0.17 -5.28 -4.22
CA VAL A 147 1.16 -4.66 -4.23
C VAL A 147 1.43 -4.13 -5.63
N GLU A 148 2.10 -2.98 -5.72
CA GLU A 148 2.53 -2.39 -6.99
C GLU A 148 3.87 -1.70 -6.83
N HIS A 149 4.72 -1.84 -7.83
CA HIS A 149 5.88 -0.99 -8.06
C HIS A 149 5.80 -0.39 -9.47
N ILE A 150 6.09 0.91 -9.61
CA ILE A 150 6.06 1.60 -10.89
C ILE A 150 7.50 2.00 -11.28
N GLY A 151 8.11 1.25 -12.20
CA GLY A 151 9.42 1.57 -12.75
C GLY A 151 9.40 2.81 -13.63
N LEU A 152 10.19 3.83 -13.27
CA LEU A 152 10.20 5.15 -13.93
C LEU A 152 11.37 5.40 -14.87
N HIS A 153 12.20 4.38 -15.15
CA HIS A 153 13.39 4.56 -15.98
C HIS A 153 13.05 4.93 -17.44
N GLU A 154 11.92 4.47 -17.98
CA GLU A 154 11.40 4.86 -19.30
C GLU A 154 10.09 5.68 -19.25
N ALA A 155 9.69 6.15 -18.07
CA ALA A 155 8.45 6.93 -17.88
C ALA A 155 8.36 8.18 -18.78
N HIS A 156 9.48 8.88 -18.96
CA HIS A 156 9.60 10.07 -19.80
C HIS A 156 9.26 9.87 -21.28
N VAL A 157 9.25 8.63 -21.77
CA VAL A 157 8.85 8.27 -23.14
C VAL A 157 7.53 7.47 -23.17
N GLY A 158 6.72 7.59 -22.12
CA GLY A 158 5.41 6.94 -22.02
C GLY A 158 5.46 5.44 -21.69
N LYS A 159 6.61 4.94 -21.25
CA LYS A 159 6.83 3.52 -20.93
C LYS A 159 7.09 3.28 -19.45
N ALA A 160 6.32 3.93 -18.58
CA ALA A 160 6.36 3.55 -17.17
C ALA A 160 5.91 2.09 -17.03
N GLN A 161 6.64 1.34 -16.21
CA GLN A 161 6.50 -0.11 -16.07
C GLN A 161 5.78 -0.46 -14.79
N PHE A 162 4.66 -1.16 -14.89
CA PHE A 162 3.84 -1.57 -13.78
C PHE A 162 4.13 -3.03 -13.42
N HIS A 163 4.62 -3.26 -12.20
CA HIS A 163 4.78 -4.58 -11.58
C HIS A 163 3.78 -4.66 -10.44
N MET A 164 2.72 -5.46 -10.57
CA MET A 164 1.65 -5.48 -9.59
C MET A 164 1.04 -6.85 -9.44
N GLU A 165 0.75 -7.27 -8.22
CA GLU A 165 0.17 -8.57 -7.95
C GLU A 165 -0.82 -8.47 -6.77
N CYS A 166 -1.73 -9.44 -6.69
CA CYS A 166 -2.75 -9.48 -5.65
C CYS A 166 -2.58 -10.67 -4.70
N ALA A 167 -2.53 -10.39 -3.41
CA ALA A 167 -2.60 -11.37 -2.33
C ALA A 167 -3.99 -11.46 -1.71
N HIS A 168 -4.28 -12.60 -1.09
CA HIS A 168 -5.53 -12.87 -0.36
C HIS A 168 -5.26 -12.87 1.14
N LEU A 169 -5.77 -11.88 1.85
CA LEU A 169 -5.65 -11.79 3.30
C LEU A 169 -7.03 -11.83 3.97
N LYS A 170 -7.12 -12.55 5.08
CA LYS A 170 -8.22 -12.43 6.04
C LYS A 170 -7.72 -11.70 7.27
N ILE A 171 -8.19 -10.48 7.48
CA ILE A 171 -7.76 -9.63 8.59
C ILE A 171 -8.63 -9.90 9.82
N THR A 172 -7.99 -10.16 10.95
CA THR A 172 -8.63 -10.24 12.28
C THR A 172 -8.28 -9.03 13.12
N GLY A 173 -9.10 -8.74 14.14
CA GLY A 173 -8.90 -7.58 15.02
C GLY A 173 -10.23 -6.93 15.41
N SER A 174 -10.16 -5.89 16.22
CA SER A 174 -11.33 -5.11 16.67
C SER A 174 -11.86 -4.16 15.59
N GLY A 175 -10.99 -3.68 14.69
CA GLY A 175 -11.34 -2.74 13.64
C GLY A 175 -11.79 -1.37 14.17
N GLY A 176 -12.82 -0.79 13.55
CA GLY A 176 -13.43 0.47 13.97
C GLY A 176 -12.94 1.72 13.23
N GLY A 177 -12.10 1.56 12.21
CA GLY A 177 -11.71 2.60 11.27
C GLY A 177 -12.58 2.59 10.01
N ALA A 178 -12.60 3.72 9.29
CA ALA A 178 -13.25 3.85 7.99
C ALA A 178 -12.17 4.14 6.92
N PRO A 179 -11.73 3.12 6.16
CA PRO A 179 -10.69 3.32 5.17
C PRO A 179 -11.09 4.29 4.07
N GLY A 180 -10.15 5.16 3.69
CA GLY A 180 -10.33 6.11 2.61
C GLY A 180 -9.10 7.01 2.43
N PRO A 181 -9.02 7.78 1.32
CA PRO A 181 -10.04 7.90 0.26
C PRO A 181 -10.26 6.61 -0.55
N LEU A 182 -11.50 6.38 -1.00
CA LEU A 182 -11.87 5.21 -1.81
C LEU A 182 -11.76 5.52 -3.31
N VAL A 183 -11.23 4.57 -4.09
CA VAL A 183 -11.04 4.67 -5.54
C VAL A 183 -11.38 3.37 -6.26
N LYS A 184 -11.46 3.43 -7.60
CA LYS A 184 -11.59 2.26 -8.48
C LYS A 184 -10.28 1.98 -9.21
N ILE A 185 -10.03 0.70 -9.46
CA ILE A 185 -8.93 0.22 -10.31
C ILE A 185 -9.56 -0.67 -11.39
N PRO A 186 -9.43 -0.38 -12.70
CA PRO A 186 -8.82 0.81 -13.29
C PRO A 186 -9.61 2.10 -13.02
N GLY A 187 -9.00 3.25 -13.33
CA GLY A 187 -9.55 4.59 -13.10
C GLY A 187 -8.75 5.44 -12.09
N ILE A 188 -7.82 4.82 -11.36
CA ILE A 188 -6.94 5.47 -10.38
C ILE A 188 -5.82 6.28 -11.03
N TYR A 189 -5.39 5.90 -12.24
CA TYR A 189 -4.25 6.51 -12.94
C TYR A 189 -4.64 6.98 -14.34
N LYS A 190 -3.92 7.97 -14.84
CA LYS A 190 -3.86 8.36 -16.25
C LYS A 190 -2.43 8.25 -16.74
N ALA A 191 -2.27 7.91 -18.02
CA ALA A 191 -0.94 7.87 -18.65
C ALA A 191 -0.20 9.21 -18.55
N THR A 192 -0.92 10.33 -18.48
CA THR A 192 -0.38 11.68 -18.38
C THR A 192 -0.24 12.19 -16.96
N ASP A 193 -0.51 11.38 -15.93
CA ASP A 193 -0.29 11.81 -14.55
C ASP A 193 1.20 12.13 -14.33
N PRO A 194 1.55 13.20 -13.60
CA PRO A 194 2.93 13.66 -13.47
C PRO A 194 3.85 12.64 -12.78
N GLY A 195 3.29 11.74 -11.95
CA GLY A 195 4.02 10.63 -11.34
C GLY A 195 4.21 9.41 -12.26
N ILE A 196 3.45 9.34 -13.37
CA ILE A 196 3.49 8.23 -14.35
C ILE A 196 4.30 8.66 -15.59
N ALA A 197 4.04 9.83 -16.17
CA ALA A 197 4.83 10.42 -17.26
C ALA A 197 6.04 11.22 -16.74
N TYR A 198 6.72 10.69 -15.71
CA TYR A 198 7.77 11.40 -14.99
C TYR A 198 9.11 11.39 -15.75
N ASN A 199 9.77 12.56 -15.83
CA ASN A 199 11.11 12.67 -16.43
C ASN A 199 12.21 12.89 -15.39
N LYS A 200 12.82 11.78 -14.97
CA LYS A 200 13.95 11.75 -14.02
C LYS A 200 15.32 12.08 -14.63
N TRP A 201 15.45 12.17 -15.95
CA TRP A 201 16.74 12.27 -16.65
C TRP A 201 17.17 13.72 -16.92
N THR A 202 16.33 14.69 -16.57
CA THR A 202 16.70 16.11 -16.69
C THR A 202 17.66 16.52 -15.56
N ASN A 203 18.46 17.58 -15.80
CA ASN A 203 19.41 18.10 -14.81
C ASN A 203 18.74 18.65 -13.52
N SER A 204 17.44 18.95 -13.59
CA SER A 204 16.63 19.43 -12.46
C SER A 204 15.22 18.87 -12.61
N PRO A 205 15.00 17.59 -12.29
CA PRO A 205 13.70 16.96 -12.45
C PRO A 205 12.67 17.64 -11.54
N ALA A 206 11.43 17.69 -12.01
CA ALA A 206 10.32 18.23 -11.22
C ALA A 206 10.18 17.43 -9.91
N GLN A 207 9.61 18.06 -8.87
CA GLN A 207 9.26 17.32 -7.67
C GLN A 207 8.33 16.16 -8.02
N TYR A 208 8.64 14.96 -7.51
CA TYR A 208 7.81 13.78 -7.76
C TYR A 208 6.45 13.92 -7.08
N VAL A 209 5.38 13.68 -7.84
CA VAL A 209 4.00 13.69 -7.36
C VAL A 209 3.52 12.25 -7.31
N MET A 210 3.18 11.77 -6.11
CA MET A 210 2.66 10.41 -5.93
C MET A 210 1.34 10.24 -6.71
N PRO A 211 1.21 9.23 -7.57
CA PRO A 211 -0.05 8.91 -8.23
C PRO A 211 -1.06 8.27 -7.25
N GLY A 212 -2.34 8.35 -7.61
CA GLY A 212 -3.44 7.77 -6.83
C GLY A 212 -3.85 8.59 -5.60
N PRO A 213 -4.71 8.04 -4.73
CA PRO A 213 -5.20 8.72 -3.54
C PRO A 213 -4.10 8.82 -2.48
N GLN A 214 -4.34 9.63 -1.45
CA GLN A 214 -3.50 9.63 -0.25
C GLN A 214 -3.58 8.28 0.47
N VAL A 215 -2.51 7.94 1.22
CA VAL A 215 -2.52 6.80 2.14
C VAL A 215 -3.62 7.01 3.18
N TRP A 216 -4.40 5.96 3.44
CA TRP A 216 -5.34 5.95 4.55
C TRP A 216 -4.57 6.05 5.87
N VAL A 217 -4.71 7.18 6.54
CA VAL A 217 -4.19 7.38 7.87
C VAL A 217 -5.26 6.95 8.86
N ASP A 218 -4.95 5.95 9.68
CA ASP A 218 -5.77 5.54 10.82
C ASP A 218 -5.69 6.60 11.93
N ASN A 219 -6.15 7.80 11.62
CA ASN A 219 -6.39 8.84 12.60
C ASN A 219 -7.54 8.34 13.47
N GLY A 220 -7.33 8.27 14.77
CA GLY A 220 -8.29 7.85 15.81
C GLY A 220 -9.63 8.57 15.83
N SER A 221 -10.06 9.28 14.78
CA SER A 221 -11.38 9.87 14.64
C SER A 221 -12.44 8.77 14.70
N SER A 222 -12.93 8.55 15.89
CA SER A 222 -14.20 7.90 16.18
C SER A 222 -15.29 8.65 15.43
N SER A 223 -15.97 7.97 14.49
CA SER A 223 -17.40 8.23 14.35
C SER A 223 -18.02 7.99 15.74
N PRO A 224 -18.82 8.93 16.28
CA PRO A 224 -19.35 8.75 17.62
C PRO A 224 -20.26 7.51 17.64
N PRO A 225 -20.15 6.63 18.65
CA PRO A 225 -21.17 5.62 18.89
C PRO A 225 -22.52 6.31 19.12
N PRO A 226 -23.66 5.63 18.88
CA PRO A 226 -24.97 6.23 19.07
C PRO A 226 -25.07 6.83 20.47
N SER A 227 -25.42 8.11 20.53
CA SER A 227 -25.45 8.92 21.74
C SER A 227 -26.25 8.24 22.85
N ALA A 228 -25.56 7.76 23.89
CA ALA A 228 -26.19 7.59 25.19
C ALA A 228 -26.54 8.98 25.75
N PRO A 229 -27.68 9.15 26.44
CA PRO A 229 -28.13 10.45 26.92
C PRO A 229 -27.11 11.05 27.89
N PRO A 230 -26.96 12.38 27.92
CA PRO A 230 -25.89 13.03 28.67
C PRO A 230 -26.14 12.89 30.17
N PRO A 231 -25.14 12.47 30.99
CA PRO A 231 -25.20 12.73 32.41
C PRO A 231 -24.84 14.19 32.67
N SER A 232 -25.62 14.76 33.56
CA SER A 232 -25.61 16.12 34.07
C SER A 232 -24.25 16.63 34.54
N SER A 233 -24.04 17.93 34.31
CA SER A 233 -23.11 18.84 34.97
C SER A 233 -22.73 18.48 36.41
N GLY A 234 -21.43 18.33 36.67
CA GLY A 234 -20.87 18.26 38.02
C GLY A 234 -19.35 18.26 37.97
N GLY A 235 -18.72 19.30 38.55
CA GLY A 235 -17.30 19.58 38.42
C GLY A 235 -16.37 18.46 38.86
N SER A 236 -15.42 18.13 38.00
CA SER A 236 -14.10 17.56 38.26
C SER A 236 -13.35 17.74 36.94
N GLY A 237 -12.12 18.28 36.96
CA GLY A 237 -11.36 18.54 35.74
C GLY A 237 -11.18 17.30 34.84
N ALA A 238 -10.57 17.47 33.67
CA ALA A 238 -10.24 16.35 32.79
C ALA A 238 -9.42 15.27 33.53
N PRO A 239 -9.65 13.97 33.25
CA PRO A 239 -8.93 12.87 33.90
C PRO A 239 -7.44 12.88 33.53
N LEU A 240 -6.61 12.09 34.23
CA LEU A 240 -5.22 11.85 33.83
C LEU A 240 -5.16 11.41 32.35
N TYR A 241 -4.27 12.04 31.57
CA TYR A 241 -4.14 11.95 30.11
C TYR A 241 -5.29 12.56 29.28
N GLY A 242 -6.31 13.14 29.91
CA GLY A 242 -7.39 13.86 29.24
C GLY A 242 -6.94 15.21 28.67
N GLN A 243 -7.62 15.68 27.62
CA GLN A 243 -7.38 17.01 27.06
C GLN A 243 -7.93 18.08 28.01
N CYS A 244 -7.11 19.09 28.27
CA CYS A 244 -7.42 20.19 29.18
C CYS A 244 -7.23 21.58 28.56
N GLY A 245 -7.01 21.65 27.24
CA GLY A 245 -6.81 22.90 26.53
C GLY A 245 -6.43 22.70 25.06
N GLY A 246 -6.31 23.81 24.34
CA GLY A 246 -6.06 23.87 22.89
C GLY A 246 -7.03 24.79 22.17
N GLN A 247 -6.61 25.39 21.06
CA GLN A 247 -7.47 26.25 20.25
C GLN A 247 -8.69 25.47 19.74
N GLY A 248 -9.89 25.97 20.05
CA GLY A 248 -11.17 25.33 19.72
C GLY A 248 -11.69 24.31 20.75
N TRP A 249 -10.97 24.06 21.85
CA TRP A 249 -11.42 23.18 22.93
C TRP A 249 -12.52 23.83 23.78
N THR A 250 -13.65 23.13 23.95
CA THR A 250 -14.81 23.57 24.76
C THR A 250 -15.01 22.74 26.03
N GLY A 251 -14.15 21.76 26.29
CA GLY A 251 -14.21 20.91 27.48
C GLY A 251 -13.52 21.50 28.70
N PRO A 252 -13.25 20.68 29.74
CA PRO A 252 -12.60 21.14 30.96
C PRO A 252 -11.25 21.79 30.68
N THR A 253 -10.96 22.91 31.34
CA THR A 253 -9.66 23.62 31.27
C THR A 253 -8.76 23.35 32.48
N THR A 254 -9.22 22.46 33.37
CA THR A 254 -8.51 22.01 34.57
C THR A 254 -8.42 20.49 34.55
N CYS A 255 -7.49 19.92 35.31
CA CYS A 255 -7.30 18.48 35.45
C CYS A 255 -7.77 18.02 36.84
N ALA A 256 -8.35 16.82 36.93
CA ALA A 256 -8.88 16.29 38.18
C ALA A 256 -7.77 15.93 39.21
N GLN A 257 -6.61 15.48 38.74
CA GLN A 257 -5.55 14.92 39.59
C GLN A 257 -4.13 15.43 39.29
N VAL A 258 -3.88 15.95 38.08
CA VAL A 258 -2.54 16.33 37.59
C VAL A 258 -2.54 17.73 37.00
N THR A 259 -1.49 18.14 36.29
CA THR A 259 -1.40 19.50 35.74
C THR A 259 -1.73 19.51 34.26
N CYS A 260 -2.41 20.56 33.80
CA CYS A 260 -2.61 20.76 32.36
C CYS A 260 -1.31 21.25 31.72
N LYS A 261 -0.65 20.41 30.92
CA LYS A 261 0.56 20.75 30.20
C LYS A 261 0.25 21.05 28.74
N VAL A 262 0.69 22.21 28.27
CA VAL A 262 0.57 22.59 26.85
C VAL A 262 1.53 21.73 26.02
N THR A 263 0.99 21.07 24.99
CA THR A 263 1.79 20.31 24.02
C THR A 263 2.02 21.13 22.75
N ASN A 264 0.97 21.76 22.24
CA ASN A 264 1.01 22.71 21.13
C ASN A 264 -0.22 23.64 21.19
N GLU A 265 -0.34 24.56 20.22
CA GLU A 265 -1.42 25.55 20.18
C GLU A 265 -2.84 24.93 20.12
N TRP A 266 -2.96 23.71 19.59
CA TRP A 266 -4.24 22.99 19.43
C TRP A 266 -4.51 21.98 20.53
N TYR A 267 -3.54 21.69 21.40
CA TYR A 267 -3.64 20.58 22.35
C TYR A 267 -2.84 20.79 23.64
N SER A 268 -3.52 20.60 24.78
CA SER A 268 -2.94 20.51 26.12
C SER A 268 -3.49 19.27 26.85
N GLN A 269 -2.66 18.61 27.64
CA GLN A 269 -2.99 17.33 28.27
C GLN A 269 -2.73 17.34 29.78
N CYS A 270 -3.59 16.65 30.53
CA CYS A 270 -3.39 16.35 31.94
C CYS A 270 -2.26 15.33 32.13
N VAL A 271 -1.09 15.77 32.62
CA VAL A 271 0.08 14.92 32.93
C VAL A 271 0.84 15.40 34.16
#